data_AF-A0A0Q5M330-F1
#
_entry.id   AF-A0A0Q5M330-F1
#
_cell.length_a   1.000
_cell.length_b   1.000
_cell.length_c   1.000
_cell.angle_alpha   90.00
_cell.angle_beta   90.00
_cell.angle_gamma   90.00
#
_symmetry.space_group_name_H-M   'P 1'
#
loop_
_entity.id
_entity.type
_entity.pdbx_description
1 polymer ?
#
loop_
_entity_poly.entity_id
_entity_poly.type
_entity_poly.pdbx_seq_one_letter_code
_entity_poly.pdbx_strand_id
1 'polypeptide(L)'
;MAKKKAEKDAEKALIAARAAVDEAQRLVKKLDKKTRKEADELAAALEQAAKDAKKAAQRARKTAEHAAKDAKEKAQTARERARTAASVPAASTGIPTFRDLRDRAKSQGIQGYSRMNKAQLLHALGEG
;
A
#
# COMPACT_ATOMS: atom_id res chain seq x y z
N MET A 1 24.32 -37.24 75.84
CA MET A 1 23.97 -37.60 74.45
C MET A 1 23.08 -36.58 73.74
N ALA A 2 22.08 -35.97 74.40
CA ALA A 2 21.13 -35.05 73.76
C ALA A 2 21.75 -33.78 73.13
N LYS A 3 22.71 -33.12 73.80
CA LYS A 3 23.36 -31.89 73.28
C LYS A 3 24.09 -32.11 71.94
N LYS A 4 24.89 -33.18 71.83
CA LYS A 4 25.60 -33.54 70.56
C LYS A 4 24.66 -33.84 69.40
N LYS A 5 23.45 -34.36 69.66
CA LYS A 5 22.45 -34.62 68.63
C LYS A 5 21.84 -33.30 68.13
N ALA A 6 21.50 -32.40 69.06
CA ALA A 6 21.00 -31.07 68.73
C ALA A 6 22.01 -30.23 67.93
N GLU A 7 23.31 -30.31 68.27
CA GLU A 7 24.37 -29.64 67.50
C GLU A 7 24.47 -30.16 66.06
N LYS A 8 24.44 -31.48 65.87
CA LYS A 8 24.45 -32.08 64.52
C LYS A 8 23.20 -31.74 63.70
N ASP A 9 22.04 -31.72 64.34
CA ASP A 9 20.79 -31.36 63.67
C ASP A 9 20.78 -29.87 63.30
N ALA A 10 21.33 -28.99 64.15
CA ALA A 10 21.55 -27.59 63.83
C ALA A 10 22.55 -27.38 62.68
N GLU A 11 23.65 -28.14 62.67
CA GLU A 11 24.65 -28.08 61.60
C GLU A 11 24.07 -28.54 60.24
N LYS A 12 23.28 -29.61 60.24
CA LYS A 12 22.52 -30.05 59.06
C LYS A 12 21.51 -28.99 58.61
N ALA A 13 20.78 -28.38 59.53
CA ALA A 13 19.84 -27.31 59.22
C ALA A 13 20.54 -26.09 58.60
N LEU A 14 21.74 -25.73 59.09
CA LEU A 14 22.55 -24.66 58.51
C LEU A 14 23.03 -25.00 57.10
N ILE A 15 23.46 -26.25 56.85
CA ILE A 15 23.86 -26.69 55.51
C ILE A 15 22.67 -26.63 54.54
N ALA A 16 21.50 -27.13 54.97
CA ALA A 16 20.27 -27.08 54.17
C ALA A 16 19.84 -25.65 53.87
N ALA A 17 19.91 -24.75 54.86
CA ALA A 17 19.60 -23.34 54.69
C ALA A 17 20.56 -22.66 53.70
N ARG A 18 21.86 -22.94 53.78
CA ARG A 18 22.85 -22.42 52.82
C ARG A 18 22.59 -22.92 51.40
N ALA A 19 22.29 -24.21 51.23
CA ALA A 19 21.96 -24.77 49.92
C ALA A 19 20.71 -24.13 49.31
N ALA A 20 19.67 -23.89 50.12
CA ALA A 20 18.46 -23.20 49.68
C ALA A 20 18.73 -21.74 49.26
N VAL A 21 19.59 -21.03 49.99
CA VAL A 21 20.00 -19.66 49.62
C VAL A 21 20.79 -19.65 48.31
N ASP A 22 21.73 -20.58 48.13
CA ASP A 22 22.51 -20.69 46.89
C ASP A 22 21.60 -21.01 45.68
N GLU A 23 20.61 -21.87 45.86
CA GLU A 23 19.62 -22.16 44.82
C GLU A 23 18.75 -20.95 44.48
N ALA A 24 18.26 -20.23 45.50
CA ALA A 24 17.51 -19.00 45.31
C ALA A 24 18.34 -17.94 44.56
N GLN A 25 19.62 -17.76 44.93
CA GLN A 25 20.53 -16.84 44.23
C GLN A 25 20.75 -17.24 42.76
N ARG A 26 20.87 -18.54 42.46
CA ARG A 26 20.98 -19.04 41.08
C ARG A 26 19.71 -18.77 40.28
N LEU A 27 18.53 -18.92 40.89
CA LEU A 27 17.25 -18.62 40.24
C LEU A 27 17.11 -17.14 39.94
N VAL A 28 17.46 -16.26 40.88
CA VAL A 28 17.47 -14.80 40.67
C VAL A 28 18.43 -14.42 39.54
N LYS A 29 19.67 -14.91 39.54
CA LYS A 29 20.64 -14.66 38.45
C LYS A 29 20.13 -15.15 37.09
N LYS A 30 19.42 -16.29 37.06
CA LYS A 30 18.80 -16.79 35.82
C LYS A 30 17.68 -15.88 35.36
N LEU A 31 16.85 -15.37 36.28
CA LEU A 31 15.80 -14.41 35.98
C LEU A 31 16.41 -13.12 35.39
N ASP A 32 17.42 -12.55 36.04
CA ASP A 32 18.13 -11.35 35.57
C ASP A 32 18.79 -11.55 34.21
N LYS A 33 19.34 -12.74 33.96
CA LYS A 33 19.92 -13.08 32.66
C LYS A 33 18.85 -13.18 31.58
N LYS A 34 17.67 -13.71 31.89
CA LYS A 34 16.56 -13.80 30.94
C LYS A 34 15.99 -12.41 30.63
N THR A 35 15.73 -11.60 31.65
CA THR A 35 15.21 -10.24 31.47
C THR A 35 16.17 -9.35 30.68
N ARG A 36 17.50 -9.48 30.89
CA ARG A 36 18.49 -8.80 30.05
C ARG A 36 18.43 -9.24 28.60
N LYS A 37 18.34 -10.56 28.35
CA LYS A 37 18.21 -11.08 26.98
C LYS A 37 16.94 -10.59 26.29
N GLU A 38 15.81 -10.61 26.99
CA GLU A 38 14.54 -10.10 26.46
C GLU A 38 14.63 -8.60 26.17
N ALA A 39 15.30 -7.82 27.02
CA ALA A 39 15.55 -6.40 26.77
C ALA A 39 16.45 -6.17 25.53
N ASP A 40 17.51 -6.94 25.37
CA ASP A 40 18.40 -6.87 24.21
C ASP A 40 17.67 -7.27 22.91
N GLU A 41 16.86 -8.33 22.94
CA GLU A 41 16.01 -8.75 21.82
C GLU A 41 14.98 -7.69 21.46
N LEU A 42 14.33 -7.08 22.45
CA LEU A 42 13.38 -5.99 22.24
C LEU A 42 14.07 -4.75 21.64
N ALA A 43 15.27 -4.41 22.11
CA ALA A 43 16.06 -3.32 21.57
C ALA A 43 16.44 -3.57 20.09
N ALA A 44 16.88 -4.78 19.76
CA ALA A 44 17.17 -5.17 18.38
C ALA A 44 15.92 -5.13 17.49
N ALA A 45 14.77 -5.60 17.99
CA ALA A 45 13.50 -5.55 17.28
C ALA A 45 13.05 -4.09 17.03
N LEU A 46 13.21 -3.21 18.01
CA LEU A 46 12.90 -1.78 17.86
C LEU A 46 13.81 -1.11 16.84
N GLU A 47 15.11 -1.41 16.84
CA GLU A 47 16.05 -0.87 15.84
C GLU A 47 15.66 -1.32 14.43
N GLN A 48 15.30 -2.58 14.27
CA GLN A 48 14.85 -3.12 12.99
C GLN A 48 13.53 -2.48 12.53
N ALA A 49 12.55 -2.36 13.42
CA ALA A 49 11.28 -1.69 13.13
C ALA A 49 11.51 -0.22 12.72
N ALA A 50 12.43 0.49 13.38
CA ALA A 50 12.78 1.87 13.01
C ALA A 50 13.41 1.96 11.62
N LYS A 51 14.32 1.02 11.26
CA LYS A 51 14.91 0.93 9.92
C LYS A 51 13.84 0.68 8.86
N ASP A 52 12.91 -0.22 9.13
CA ASP A 52 11.85 -0.58 8.19
C ASP A 52 10.83 0.55 8.04
N ALA A 53 10.47 1.24 9.11
CA ALA A 53 9.65 2.45 9.06
C ALA A 53 10.30 3.56 8.23
N LYS A 54 11.61 3.79 8.42
CA LYS A 54 12.37 4.76 7.62
C LYS A 54 12.37 4.40 6.14
N LYS A 55 12.59 3.12 5.80
CA LYS A 55 12.53 2.63 4.41
C LYS A 55 11.13 2.77 3.82
N ALA A 56 10.10 2.43 4.57
CA ALA A 56 8.71 2.56 4.15
C ALA A 56 8.36 4.02 3.86
N ALA A 57 8.73 4.94 4.75
CA ALA A 57 8.54 6.38 4.53
C ALA A 57 9.28 6.89 3.28
N GLN A 58 10.52 6.44 3.06
CA GLN A 58 11.26 6.81 1.84
C GLN A 58 10.61 6.27 0.57
N ARG A 59 10.13 5.02 0.59
CA ARG A 59 9.40 4.43 -0.55
C ARG A 59 8.12 5.20 -0.83
N ALA A 60 7.33 5.49 0.20
CA ALA A 60 6.11 6.27 0.07
C ALA A 60 6.38 7.66 -0.54
N ARG A 61 7.43 8.35 -0.11
CA ARG A 61 7.86 9.63 -0.71
C ARG A 61 8.20 9.48 -2.19
N LYS A 62 9.04 8.50 -2.54
CA LYS A 62 9.40 8.24 -3.96
C LYS A 62 8.17 7.93 -4.80
N THR A 63 7.26 7.08 -4.31
CA THR A 63 6.02 6.74 -5.00
C THR A 63 5.14 7.98 -5.20
N ALA A 64 5.01 8.83 -4.19
CA ALA A 64 4.27 10.09 -4.30
C ALA A 64 4.91 11.05 -5.32
N GLU A 65 6.24 11.16 -5.33
CA GLU A 65 6.97 11.98 -6.32
C GLU A 65 6.77 11.49 -7.75
N HIS A 66 6.84 10.17 -7.98
CA HIS A 66 6.57 9.58 -9.30
C HIS A 66 5.13 9.81 -9.73
N ALA A 67 4.16 9.55 -8.85
CA ALA A 67 2.74 9.81 -9.14
C ALA A 67 2.48 11.29 -9.46
N ALA A 68 3.15 12.21 -8.76
CA ALA A 68 3.03 13.65 -9.03
C ALA A 68 3.64 14.05 -10.38
N LYS A 69 4.77 13.44 -10.79
CA LYS A 69 5.37 13.65 -12.11
C LYS A 69 4.45 13.12 -13.22
N ASP A 70 3.97 11.89 -13.08
CA ASP A 70 3.05 11.28 -14.05
C ASP A 70 1.75 12.09 -14.20
N ALA A 71 1.22 12.61 -13.09
CA ALA A 71 0.04 13.48 -13.12
C ALA A 71 0.32 14.80 -13.84
N LYS A 72 1.49 15.41 -13.65
CA LYS A 72 1.90 16.63 -14.35
C LYS A 72 2.05 16.40 -15.85
N GLU A 73 2.69 15.31 -16.27
CA GLU A 73 2.84 14.96 -17.68
C GLU A 73 1.49 14.68 -18.36
N LYS A 74 0.59 13.96 -17.68
CA LYS A 74 -0.79 13.76 -18.16
C LYS A 74 -1.58 15.07 -18.27
N ALA A 75 -1.43 15.98 -17.31
CA ALA A 75 -2.07 17.29 -17.37
C ALA A 75 -1.52 18.15 -18.51
N GLN A 76 -0.21 18.12 -18.76
CA GLN A 76 0.43 18.84 -19.87
C GLN A 76 -0.04 18.30 -21.23
N THR A 77 -0.02 16.99 -21.42
CA THR A 77 -0.50 16.35 -22.66
C THR A 77 -1.99 16.61 -22.91
N ALA A 78 -2.82 16.61 -21.86
CA ALA A 78 -4.23 16.99 -21.98
C ALA A 78 -4.40 18.46 -22.38
N ARG A 79 -3.59 19.37 -21.81
CA ARG A 79 -3.63 20.80 -22.12
C ARG A 79 -3.15 21.08 -23.54
N GLU A 80 -2.16 20.35 -24.03
CA GLU A 80 -1.67 20.44 -25.40
C GLU A 80 -2.71 19.95 -26.40
N ARG A 81 -3.37 18.81 -26.13
CA ARG A 81 -4.52 18.33 -26.92
C ARG A 81 -5.69 19.32 -26.95
N ALA A 82 -5.98 19.98 -25.82
CA ALA A 82 -7.03 20.99 -25.77
C ALA A 82 -6.67 22.24 -26.60
N ARG A 83 -5.40 22.66 -26.61
CA ARG A 83 -4.93 23.77 -27.45
C ARG A 83 -4.99 23.44 -28.94
N THR A 84 -4.57 22.24 -29.35
CA THR A 84 -4.64 21.84 -30.76
C THR A 84 -6.08 21.69 -31.23
N ALA A 85 -6.99 21.20 -30.39
CA ALA A 85 -8.43 21.15 -30.69
C ALA A 85 -9.08 22.54 -30.83
N ALA A 86 -8.64 23.53 -30.03
CA ALA A 86 -9.16 24.91 -30.11
C ALA A 86 -8.65 25.69 -31.33
N SER A 87 -7.59 25.22 -32.01
CA SER A 87 -6.99 25.90 -33.16
C SER A 87 -7.49 25.37 -34.52
N VAL A 88 -8.38 24.37 -34.55
CA VAL A 88 -9.04 23.96 -35.80
C VAL A 88 -10.31 24.80 -35.95
N PRO A 89 -10.39 25.71 -36.94
CA PRO A 89 -11.65 26.37 -37.23
C PRO A 89 -12.65 25.26 -37.62
N ALA A 90 -13.76 25.20 -36.91
CA ALA A 90 -14.89 24.35 -37.28
C ALA A 90 -15.40 24.84 -38.64
N ALA A 91 -14.80 24.31 -39.71
CA ALA A 91 -15.28 24.51 -41.07
C ALA A 91 -16.58 23.73 -41.20
N SER A 92 -17.68 24.38 -40.78
CA SER A 92 -19.05 24.01 -41.12
C SER A 92 -19.24 24.21 -42.61
N THR A 93 -18.64 23.34 -43.42
CA THR A 93 -19.09 23.14 -44.80
C THR A 93 -20.50 22.58 -44.67
N GLY A 94 -21.49 23.21 -45.32
CA GLY A 94 -22.91 22.79 -45.27
C GLY A 94 -23.20 21.42 -45.88
N ILE A 95 -22.20 20.55 -45.94
CA ILE A 95 -22.25 19.17 -46.39
C ILE A 95 -22.42 18.31 -45.13
N PRO A 96 -23.54 17.57 -45.01
CA PRO A 96 -23.76 16.68 -43.87
C PRO A 96 -22.56 15.75 -43.69
N THR A 97 -21.96 15.78 -42.50
CA THR A 97 -20.90 14.83 -42.19
C THR A 97 -21.51 13.44 -42.01
N PHE A 98 -20.68 12.40 -42.12
CA PHE A 98 -21.15 11.02 -41.93
C PHE A 98 -21.80 10.79 -40.56
N ARG A 99 -21.35 11.55 -39.54
CA ARG A 99 -21.92 11.52 -38.20
C ARG A 99 -23.33 12.14 -38.19
N ASP A 100 -23.50 13.28 -38.85
CA ASP A 100 -24.79 13.96 -38.95
C ASP A 100 -25.84 13.08 -39.66
N LEU A 101 -25.44 12.35 -40.70
CA LEU A 101 -26.30 11.38 -41.39
C LEU A 101 -26.72 10.22 -40.46
N ARG A 102 -25.83 9.72 -39.61
CA ARG A 102 -26.17 8.68 -38.62
C ARG A 102 -27.11 9.19 -37.56
N ASP A 103 -26.91 10.41 -37.08
CA ASP A 103 -27.75 11.02 -36.05
C ASP A 103 -29.16 11.29 -36.60
N ARG A 104 -29.27 11.73 -37.87
CA ARG A 104 -30.56 11.82 -38.60
C ARG A 104 -31.22 10.46 -38.75
N ALA A 105 -30.50 9.44 -39.22
CA ALA A 105 -31.03 8.09 -39.39
C ALA A 105 -31.50 7.47 -38.06
N LYS A 106 -30.80 7.75 -36.97
CA LYS A 106 -31.20 7.36 -35.61
C LYS A 106 -32.49 8.07 -35.19
N SER A 107 -32.60 9.39 -35.45
CA SER A 107 -33.80 10.16 -35.12
C SER A 107 -35.04 9.71 -35.92
N GLN A 108 -34.83 9.20 -37.13
CA GLN A 108 -35.88 8.61 -37.97
C GLN A 108 -36.12 7.11 -37.68
N GLY A 109 -35.39 6.50 -36.75
CA GLY A 109 -35.59 5.10 -36.35
C GLY A 109 -35.12 4.07 -37.37
N ILE A 110 -34.23 4.42 -38.31
CA ILE A 110 -33.74 3.50 -39.35
C ILE A 110 -32.92 2.38 -38.71
N GLN A 111 -33.42 1.14 -38.74
CA GLN A 111 -32.74 0.01 -38.12
C GLN A 111 -31.42 -0.33 -38.86
N GLY A 112 -30.36 -0.61 -38.12
CA GLY A 112 -29.05 -0.92 -38.71
C GLY A 112 -28.23 0.30 -39.16
N TYR A 113 -28.69 1.53 -38.89
CA TYR A 113 -28.00 2.79 -39.23
C TYR A 113 -26.51 2.83 -38.83
N SER A 114 -26.12 2.19 -37.73
CA SER A 114 -24.73 2.18 -37.24
C SER A 114 -23.78 1.39 -38.15
N ARG A 115 -24.30 0.44 -38.93
CA ARG A 115 -23.55 -0.43 -39.84
C ARG A 115 -23.59 0.04 -41.29
N MET A 116 -24.43 1.03 -41.60
CA MET A 116 -24.58 1.57 -42.96
C MET A 116 -23.41 2.49 -43.33
N ASN A 117 -23.01 2.42 -44.60
CA ASN A 117 -22.02 3.34 -45.20
C ASN A 117 -22.69 4.67 -45.61
N LYS A 118 -21.89 5.66 -46.02
CA LYS A 118 -22.38 7.03 -46.29
C LYS A 118 -23.48 7.06 -47.37
N ALA A 119 -23.30 6.30 -48.45
CA ALA A 119 -24.28 6.23 -49.54
C ALA A 119 -25.59 5.55 -49.11
N GLN A 120 -25.49 4.46 -48.34
CA GLN A 120 -26.65 3.76 -47.77
C GLN A 120 -27.45 4.65 -46.83
N LEU A 121 -26.78 5.47 -46.01
CA LEU A 121 -27.45 6.43 -45.15
C LEU A 121 -28.16 7.53 -45.94
N LEU A 122 -27.54 8.08 -46.98
CA LEU A 122 -28.17 9.08 -47.85
C LEU A 122 -29.42 8.50 -48.53
N HIS A 123 -29.31 7.30 -49.08
CA HIS A 123 -30.44 6.62 -49.71
C HIS A 123 -31.56 6.30 -48.70
N ALA A 124 -31.22 5.83 -47.50
CA ALA A 124 -32.20 5.52 -46.46
C ALA A 124 -32.89 6.79 -45.90
N LEU A 125 -32.24 7.95 -46.00
CA LEU A 125 -32.79 9.26 -45.65
C LEU A 125 -33.51 9.96 -46.83
N GLY A 126 -33.48 9.38 -48.04
CA GLY A 126 -34.07 9.98 -49.24
C GLY A 126 -33.28 11.16 -49.83
N GLU A 127 -32.01 11.31 -49.46
CA GLU A 127 -31.09 12.39 -49.90
C GLU A 127 -30.14 11.92 -51.02
N GLY A 128 -30.52 10.92 -51.82
CA GLY A 128 -29.68 10.23 -52.82
C GLY A 128 -30.21 10.27 -54.24
#